data_AF-R7YFX7-F1
#
_entry.id   AF-R7YFX7-F1
#
_cell.length_a   1.000
_cell.length_b   1.000
_cell.length_c   1.000
_cell.angle_alpha   90.00
_cell.angle_beta   90.00
_cell.angle_gamma   90.00
#
_symmetry.space_group_name_H-M   'P 1'
#
loop_
_entity.id
_entity.type
_entity.pdbx_description
1 polymer ?
#
loop_
_entity_poly.entity_id
_entity_poly.type
_entity_poly.pdbx_seq_one_letter_code
_entity_poly.pdbx_strand_id
1 'polypeptide(L)'
;MFPDRMDKLVLDGVLNAHQYYNGYETEQVAAVDGTFEGFLAGCVAAPDNCALASGNKTVADLKVAMSDLFDTLKWNPIPFNGTIVDYSSVRTTIYSTLYVPPYWPRLSNCLNDLLNGDPAAFVQYAAERAAGEGEQDQAFSGIRCGDKSVRASSASELVPVYDELGRRSKWLGDAVSNMFQDCAQWRFQAKERYEGDFSNIRTKTPLLFIGNSFDPSTPLVSAQNMSTGFQDSIVLQHNGYGHLSLLQPSNCTKEVIGKYFVEGTLLEPGTVCEPNAPLFATAG
;
A
#
# COMPACT_ATOMS: atom_id res chain seq x y z
N MET A 1 -0.27 -20.50 15.96
CA MET A 1 -0.95 -21.78 16.31
C MET A 1 -0.05 -23.01 16.17
N PHE A 2 0.78 -23.17 15.12
CA PHE A 2 1.59 -24.40 14.92
C PHE A 2 3.07 -24.12 14.59
N PRO A 3 3.82 -23.40 15.46
CA PRO A 3 5.20 -23.01 15.17
C PRO A 3 6.14 -24.19 14.85
N ASP A 4 5.91 -25.36 15.48
CA ASP A 4 6.74 -26.55 15.28
C ASP A 4 6.48 -27.28 13.95
N ARG A 5 5.42 -26.90 13.22
CA ARG A 5 5.06 -27.47 11.91
C ARG A 5 5.55 -26.64 10.73
N MET A 6 6.17 -25.50 10.99
CA MET A 6 6.71 -24.61 9.96
C MET A 6 8.19 -24.93 9.79
N ASP A 7 8.63 -25.25 8.56
CA ASP A 7 10.07 -25.34 8.27
C ASP A 7 10.58 -23.93 8.00
N LYS A 8 10.52 -23.47 6.74
CA LYS A 8 10.98 -22.14 6.32
C LYS A 8 9.80 -21.31 5.84
N LEU A 9 9.72 -20.06 6.30
CA LEU A 9 8.64 -19.14 5.96
C LEU A 9 9.21 -17.77 5.62
N VAL A 10 8.81 -17.27 4.45
CA VAL A 10 9.02 -15.88 4.05
C VAL A 10 7.67 -15.17 4.12
N LEU A 11 7.63 -14.01 4.76
CA LEU A 11 6.47 -13.12 4.76
C LEU A 11 6.85 -11.82 4.05
N ASP A 12 6.35 -11.63 2.83
CA ASP A 12 6.56 -10.44 2.00
C ASP A 12 5.25 -9.62 1.98
N GLY A 13 5.35 -8.32 2.27
CA GLY A 13 4.17 -7.46 2.49
C GLY A 13 3.50 -7.74 3.82
N VAL A 14 4.11 -7.27 4.90
CA VAL A 14 3.74 -7.66 6.26
C VAL A 14 2.78 -6.65 6.88
N LEU A 15 1.57 -7.10 7.23
CA LEU A 15 0.67 -6.31 8.07
C LEU A 15 1.10 -6.34 9.54
N ASN A 16 0.93 -5.23 10.25
CA ASN A 16 1.05 -5.20 11.69
C ASN A 16 -0.17 -5.87 12.33
N ALA A 17 -0.02 -7.13 12.72
CA ALA A 17 -1.10 -7.94 13.26
C ALA A 17 -1.73 -7.34 14.53
N HIS A 18 -0.96 -6.60 15.35
CA HIS A 18 -1.51 -5.95 16.54
C HIS A 18 -2.57 -4.91 16.16
N GLN A 19 -2.32 -4.10 15.12
CA GLN A 19 -3.32 -3.14 14.62
C GLN A 19 -4.40 -3.82 13.77
N TYR A 20 -4.05 -4.84 13.00
CA TYR A 20 -5.02 -5.58 12.18
C TYR A 20 -6.12 -6.18 13.05
N TYR A 21 -5.79 -6.89 14.13
CA TYR A 21 -6.79 -7.52 15.00
C TYR A 21 -7.47 -6.52 15.94
N ASN A 22 -6.72 -5.55 16.48
CA ASN A 22 -7.18 -4.75 17.64
C ASN A 22 -7.26 -3.24 17.38
N GLY A 23 -7.24 -2.81 16.12
CA GLY A 23 -7.30 -1.40 15.76
C GLY A 23 -7.77 -1.13 14.34
N TYR A 24 -7.55 0.12 13.93
CA TYR A 24 -7.96 0.67 12.65
C TYR A 24 -6.80 0.78 11.63
N GLU A 25 -5.69 0.09 11.89
CA GLU A 25 -4.56 -0.03 10.95
C GLU A 25 -3.97 1.29 10.44
N THR A 26 -3.98 2.36 11.25
CA THR A 26 -3.48 3.67 10.82
C THR A 26 -1.99 3.64 10.41
N GLU A 27 -1.22 2.65 10.85
CA GLU A 27 0.15 2.43 10.38
C GLU A 27 0.26 2.12 8.89
N GLN A 28 -0.78 1.53 8.27
CA GLN A 28 -0.80 1.19 6.83
C GLN A 28 -0.38 2.35 5.94
N VAL A 29 -0.79 3.59 6.30
CA VAL A 29 -0.51 4.76 5.47
C VAL A 29 0.85 5.43 5.75
N ALA A 30 1.69 4.84 6.60
CA ALA A 30 2.95 5.45 7.03
C ALA A 30 3.96 5.71 5.90
N ALA A 31 3.95 4.90 4.84
CA ALA A 31 4.84 5.08 3.69
C ALA A 31 4.13 5.64 2.44
N VAL A 32 2.84 5.98 2.54
CA VAL A 32 2.04 6.41 1.40
C VAL A 32 2.52 7.75 0.83
N ASP A 33 2.81 8.73 1.69
CA ASP A 33 3.36 10.01 1.23
C ASP A 33 4.71 9.81 0.54
N GLY A 34 5.60 9.00 1.11
CA GLY A 34 6.88 8.66 0.47
C GLY A 34 6.72 7.98 -0.89
N THR A 35 5.72 7.10 -1.02
CA THR A 35 5.40 6.41 -2.27
C THR A 35 4.86 7.38 -3.33
N PHE A 36 3.93 8.26 -2.94
CA PHE A 36 3.38 9.28 -3.83
C PHE A 36 4.46 10.28 -4.28
N GLU A 37 5.34 10.69 -3.38
CA GLU A 37 6.46 11.56 -3.72
C GLU A 37 7.48 10.86 -4.62
N GLY A 38 7.70 9.55 -4.42
CA GLY A 38 8.48 8.71 -5.33
C GLY A 38 7.89 8.62 -6.73
N PHE A 39 6.56 8.52 -6.86
CA PHE A 39 5.87 8.59 -8.14
C PHE A 39 6.15 9.91 -8.86
N LEU A 40 6.03 11.06 -8.16
CA LEU A 40 6.31 12.37 -8.75
C LEU A 40 7.79 12.55 -9.11
N ALA A 41 8.71 12.13 -8.24
CA ALA A 41 10.15 12.23 -8.47
C ALA A 41 10.60 11.31 -9.63
N GLY A 42 10.13 10.07 -9.65
CA GLY A 42 10.38 9.12 -10.73
C GLY A 42 9.84 9.62 -12.06
N CYS A 43 8.67 10.25 -12.05
CA CYS A 43 8.09 10.86 -13.23
C CYS A 43 8.99 11.97 -13.81
N VAL A 44 9.42 12.92 -12.98
CA VAL A 44 10.30 14.04 -13.39
C VAL A 44 11.65 13.52 -13.90
N ALA A 45 12.16 12.44 -13.31
CA ALA A 45 13.41 11.81 -13.73
C ALA A 45 13.29 11.02 -15.05
N ALA A 46 12.08 10.73 -15.51
CA ALA A 46 11.81 9.92 -16.70
C ALA A 46 10.82 10.63 -17.66
N PRO A 47 11.18 11.80 -18.21
CA PRO A 47 10.26 12.63 -18.99
C PRO A 47 9.73 11.95 -20.26
N ASP A 48 10.49 11.04 -20.85
CA ASP A 48 10.07 10.29 -22.03
C ASP A 48 8.97 9.27 -21.73
N ASN A 49 8.83 8.85 -20.47
CA ASN A 49 7.88 7.84 -20.02
C ASN A 49 6.82 8.38 -19.05
N CYS A 50 6.81 9.69 -18.79
CA CYS A 50 5.86 10.32 -17.88
C CYS A 50 5.29 11.62 -18.47
N ALA A 51 4.00 11.61 -18.84
CA ALA A 51 3.36 12.80 -19.41
C ALA A 51 3.28 14.00 -18.46
N LEU A 52 3.23 13.75 -17.14
CA LEU A 52 3.23 14.82 -16.14
C LEU A 52 4.55 15.62 -16.14
N ALA A 53 5.67 15.05 -16.60
CA ALA A 53 6.95 15.75 -16.67
C ALA A 53 7.04 16.75 -17.86
N SER A 54 6.01 16.80 -18.72
CA SER A 54 5.97 17.70 -19.86
C SER A 54 6.16 19.17 -19.45
N GLY A 55 6.90 19.93 -20.28
CA GLY A 55 7.17 21.34 -20.02
C GLY A 55 8.19 21.60 -18.90
N ASN A 56 9.10 20.67 -18.62
CA ASN A 56 10.16 20.78 -17.60
C ASN A 56 9.62 21.04 -16.18
N LYS A 57 8.46 20.46 -15.84
CA LYS A 57 7.89 20.58 -14.51
C LYS A 57 8.80 19.94 -13.47
N THR A 58 8.97 20.62 -12.35
CA THR A 58 9.68 20.09 -11.18
C THR A 58 8.72 19.27 -10.31
N VAL A 59 9.28 18.49 -9.37
CA VAL A 59 8.47 17.78 -8.36
C VAL A 59 7.59 18.76 -7.57
N ALA A 60 8.09 19.98 -7.30
CA ALA A 60 7.32 21.01 -6.61
C ALA A 60 6.10 21.45 -7.43
N ASP A 61 6.27 21.68 -8.74
CA ASP A 61 5.18 22.03 -9.63
C ASP A 61 4.11 20.92 -9.68
N LEU A 62 4.54 19.65 -9.72
CA LEU A 62 3.61 18.52 -9.69
C LEU A 62 2.86 18.41 -8.36
N LYS A 63 3.53 18.63 -7.23
CA LYS A 63 2.87 18.66 -5.91
C LYS A 63 1.79 19.75 -5.85
N VAL A 64 2.08 20.95 -6.38
CA VAL A 64 1.09 22.03 -6.45
C VAL A 64 -0.08 21.63 -7.34
N ALA A 65 0.18 21.14 -8.56
CA ALA A 65 -0.88 20.72 -9.49
C ALA A 65 -1.78 19.62 -8.90
N MET A 66 -1.21 18.65 -8.19
CA MET A 66 -1.98 17.59 -7.51
C MET A 66 -2.81 18.14 -6.35
N SER A 67 -2.25 19.05 -5.55
CA SER A 67 -2.99 19.71 -4.47
C SER A 67 -4.17 20.51 -5.02
N ASP A 68 -3.95 21.30 -6.07
CA ASP A 68 -4.98 22.13 -6.71
C ASP A 68 -6.08 21.27 -7.35
N LEU A 69 -5.70 20.16 -8.01
CA LEU A 69 -6.65 19.19 -8.55
C LEU A 69 -7.53 18.62 -7.42
N PHE A 70 -6.91 18.15 -6.34
CA PHE A 70 -7.63 17.59 -5.20
C PHE A 70 -8.57 18.61 -4.55
N ASP A 71 -8.11 19.84 -4.31
CA ASP A 71 -8.95 20.86 -3.70
C ASP A 71 -10.10 21.32 -4.62
N THR A 72 -9.85 21.36 -5.94
CA THR A 72 -10.90 21.66 -6.93
C THR A 72 -11.98 20.58 -6.92
N LEU A 73 -11.59 19.31 -6.97
CA LEU A 73 -12.52 18.18 -7.07
C LEU A 73 -13.36 17.95 -5.80
N LYS A 74 -12.97 18.50 -4.65
CA LYS A 74 -13.81 18.49 -3.43
C LYS A 74 -15.11 19.26 -3.61
N TRP A 75 -15.06 20.37 -4.35
CA TRP A 75 -16.17 21.32 -4.47
C TRP A 75 -16.77 21.37 -5.86
N ASN A 76 -15.99 21.01 -6.88
CA ASN A 76 -16.37 21.03 -8.29
C ASN A 76 -16.03 19.68 -8.93
N PRO A 77 -16.74 18.60 -8.57
CA PRO A 77 -16.54 17.31 -9.23
C PRO A 77 -16.96 17.39 -10.70
N ILE A 78 -16.35 16.56 -11.55
CA ILE A 78 -16.53 16.58 -13.01
C ILE A 78 -17.51 15.45 -13.41
N PRO A 79 -18.74 15.77 -13.84
CA PRO A 79 -19.64 14.77 -14.41
C PRO A 79 -19.14 14.38 -15.80
N PHE A 80 -19.04 13.08 -16.08
CA PHE A 80 -18.60 12.58 -17.39
C PHE A 80 -19.26 11.24 -17.70
N ASN A 81 -19.96 11.12 -18.84
CA ASN A 81 -20.56 9.87 -19.33
C ASN A 81 -21.32 9.05 -18.27
N GLY A 82 -22.11 9.71 -17.42
CA GLY A 82 -22.93 9.04 -16.40
C GLY A 82 -22.18 8.63 -15.12
N THR A 83 -20.89 8.98 -15.00
CA THR A 83 -20.11 8.89 -13.77
C THR A 83 -19.65 10.28 -13.29
N ILE A 84 -19.04 10.32 -12.12
CA ILE A 84 -18.50 11.53 -11.50
C ILE A 84 -17.03 11.29 -11.16
N VAL A 85 -16.16 12.18 -11.65
CA VAL A 85 -14.77 12.29 -11.18
C VAL A 85 -14.75 13.31 -10.06
N ASP A 86 -14.57 12.83 -8.84
CA ASP A 86 -14.51 13.63 -7.61
C ASP A 86 -13.20 13.42 -6.85
N TYR A 87 -13.08 14.09 -5.71
CA TYR A 87 -11.91 13.97 -4.83
C TYR A 87 -11.59 12.53 -4.44
N SER A 88 -12.61 11.75 -4.05
CA SER A 88 -12.42 10.39 -3.56
C SER A 88 -11.96 9.46 -4.68
N SER A 89 -12.64 9.47 -5.83
CA SER A 89 -12.33 8.61 -6.96
C SER A 89 -10.90 8.83 -7.49
N VAL A 90 -10.44 10.08 -7.54
CA VAL A 90 -9.06 10.37 -7.96
C VAL A 90 -8.06 9.87 -6.94
N ARG A 91 -8.26 10.11 -5.65
CA ARG A 91 -7.31 9.65 -4.61
C ARG A 91 -7.28 8.13 -4.49
N THR A 92 -8.42 7.45 -4.53
CA THR A 92 -8.48 5.98 -4.50
C THR A 92 -7.83 5.36 -5.75
N THR A 93 -8.00 5.97 -6.93
CA THR A 93 -7.36 5.48 -8.17
C THR A 93 -5.84 5.68 -8.15
N ILE A 94 -5.38 6.82 -7.63
CA ILE A 94 -3.95 7.05 -7.41
C ILE A 94 -3.41 6.02 -6.42
N TYR A 95 -4.04 5.89 -5.24
CA TYR A 95 -3.63 4.95 -4.19
C TYR A 95 -3.51 3.52 -4.71
N SER A 96 -4.58 2.98 -5.30
CA SER A 96 -4.58 1.61 -5.88
C SER A 96 -3.52 1.42 -6.96
N THR A 97 -3.16 2.47 -7.70
CA THR A 97 -2.11 2.40 -8.71
C THR A 97 -0.71 2.51 -8.11
N LEU A 98 -0.53 3.23 -7.00
CA LEU A 98 0.75 3.28 -6.27
C LEU A 98 1.20 1.91 -5.77
N TYR A 99 0.27 0.96 -5.56
CA TYR A 99 0.60 -0.43 -5.23
C TYR A 99 1.45 -1.10 -6.31
N VAL A 100 1.34 -0.65 -7.57
CA VAL A 100 1.88 -1.37 -8.72
C VAL A 100 2.67 -0.40 -9.63
N PRO A 101 3.96 -0.15 -9.33
CA PRO A 101 4.85 0.73 -10.09
C PRO A 101 4.86 0.55 -11.60
N PRO A 102 4.76 -0.68 -12.16
CA PRO A 102 4.65 -0.86 -13.62
C PRO A 102 3.48 -0.11 -14.28
N TYR A 103 2.44 0.26 -13.52
CA TYR A 103 1.31 1.02 -14.03
C TYR A 103 1.44 2.55 -13.89
N TRP A 104 2.49 3.05 -13.23
CA TRP A 104 2.68 4.48 -13.00
C TRP A 104 2.79 5.32 -14.28
N PRO A 105 3.43 4.86 -15.38
CA PRO A 105 3.38 5.58 -16.66
C PRO A 105 1.95 5.83 -17.14
N ARG A 106 1.07 4.82 -17.05
CA ARG A 106 -0.34 4.94 -17.44
C ARG A 106 -1.10 5.92 -16.56
N LEU A 107 -0.88 5.87 -15.24
CA LEU A 107 -1.47 6.85 -14.32
C LEU A 107 -1.03 8.27 -14.67
N SER A 108 0.24 8.47 -15.00
CA SER A 108 0.76 9.79 -15.36
C SER A 108 0.08 10.37 -16.61
N ASN A 109 -0.21 9.54 -17.62
CA ASN A 109 -0.97 9.96 -18.80
C ASN A 109 -2.39 10.37 -18.41
N CYS A 110 -3.08 9.54 -17.63
CA CYS A 110 -4.46 9.83 -17.19
C CYS A 110 -4.54 11.11 -16.37
N LEU A 111 -3.59 11.34 -15.45
CA LEU A 111 -3.54 12.55 -14.63
C LEU A 111 -3.17 13.78 -15.46
N ASN A 112 -2.28 13.64 -16.45
CA ASN A 112 -1.95 14.73 -17.36
C ASN A 112 -3.17 15.18 -18.15
N ASP A 113 -3.93 14.24 -18.73
CA ASP A 113 -5.13 14.55 -19.50
C ASP A 113 -6.21 15.19 -18.60
N LEU A 114 -6.39 14.65 -17.39
CA LEU A 114 -7.31 15.19 -16.40
C LEU A 114 -6.96 16.63 -15.99
N LEU A 115 -5.66 16.93 -15.77
CA LEU A 115 -5.19 18.29 -15.49
C LEU A 115 -5.42 19.25 -16.67
N ASN A 116 -5.52 18.74 -17.89
CA ASN A 116 -5.84 19.51 -19.09
C ASN A 116 -7.35 19.55 -19.41
N GLY A 117 -8.19 19.02 -18.51
CA GLY A 117 -9.65 19.08 -18.61
C GLY A 117 -10.29 17.92 -19.38
N ASP A 118 -9.55 16.85 -19.70
CA ASP A 118 -10.10 15.65 -20.31
C ASP A 118 -10.12 14.46 -19.31
N PRO A 119 -11.28 14.12 -18.73
CA PRO A 119 -11.40 13.02 -17.78
C PRO A 119 -11.50 11.65 -18.44
N ALA A 120 -11.58 11.54 -19.77
CA ALA A 120 -11.98 10.29 -20.44
C ALA A 120 -11.05 9.11 -20.12
N ALA A 121 -9.74 9.30 -20.28
CA ALA A 121 -8.74 8.27 -20.01
C ALA A 121 -8.72 7.88 -18.53
N PHE A 122 -8.85 8.87 -17.63
CA PHE A 122 -8.91 8.64 -16.20
C PHE A 122 -10.13 7.81 -15.80
N VAL A 123 -11.33 8.16 -16.30
CA VAL A 123 -12.57 7.43 -16.01
C VAL A 123 -12.48 5.98 -16.46
N GLN A 124 -11.97 5.73 -17.68
CA GLN A 124 -11.78 4.37 -18.18
C GLN A 124 -10.83 3.60 -17.26
N TYR A 125 -9.70 4.21 -16.88
CA TYR A 125 -8.70 3.56 -16.04
C TYR A 125 -9.21 3.26 -14.63
N ALA A 126 -9.92 4.20 -14.01
CA ALA A 126 -10.54 4.01 -12.70
C ALA A 126 -11.56 2.86 -12.72
N ALA A 127 -12.37 2.75 -13.79
CA ALA A 127 -13.31 1.65 -13.96
C ALA A 127 -12.60 0.29 -14.12
N GLU A 128 -11.50 0.23 -14.89
CA GLU A 128 -10.68 -0.98 -15.03
C GLU A 128 -10.07 -1.41 -13.68
N ARG A 129 -9.62 -0.44 -12.86
CA ARG A 129 -9.12 -0.71 -11.51
C ARG A 129 -10.20 -1.27 -10.59
N ALA A 130 -11.37 -0.63 -10.56
CA ALA A 130 -12.48 -1.08 -9.74
C ALA A 130 -13.05 -2.45 -10.18
N ALA A 131 -13.09 -2.72 -11.48
CA ALA A 131 -13.61 -4.00 -12.01
C ALA A 131 -12.73 -5.21 -11.61
N GLY A 132 -11.43 -5.00 -11.37
CA GLY A 132 -10.54 -6.04 -10.85
C GLY A 132 -10.85 -6.47 -9.42
N GLU A 133 -11.67 -5.70 -8.68
CA GLU A 133 -11.98 -5.91 -7.27
C GLU A 133 -13.37 -6.57 -7.03
N GLY A 134 -14.21 -6.67 -8.08
CA GLY A 134 -15.67 -6.89 -7.97
C GLY A 134 -16.19 -8.24 -7.45
N GLU A 135 -15.37 -9.28 -7.33
CA GLU A 135 -15.74 -10.55 -6.64
C GLU A 135 -15.03 -10.72 -5.28
N GLN A 136 -13.98 -9.93 -5.02
CA GLN A 136 -13.20 -10.02 -3.78
C GLN A 136 -13.89 -9.34 -2.60
N ASP A 137 -14.80 -8.41 -2.87
CA ASP A 137 -15.32 -7.44 -1.90
C ASP A 137 -16.08 -8.07 -0.71
N GLN A 138 -16.99 -9.03 -0.94
CA GLN A 138 -17.74 -9.63 0.17
C GLN A 138 -16.92 -10.59 1.03
N ALA A 139 -16.03 -11.36 0.43
CA ALA A 139 -15.14 -12.25 1.17
C ALA A 139 -14.11 -11.43 1.97
N PHE A 140 -13.58 -10.36 1.36
CA PHE A 140 -12.64 -9.45 2.00
C PHE A 140 -13.26 -8.86 3.28
N SER A 141 -14.43 -8.22 3.19
CA SER A 141 -15.09 -7.64 4.36
C SER A 141 -15.52 -8.72 5.37
N GLY A 142 -16.00 -9.88 4.90
CA GLY A 142 -16.38 -10.99 5.77
C GLY A 142 -15.23 -11.54 6.62
N ILE A 143 -14.06 -11.77 6.02
CA ILE A 143 -12.86 -12.28 6.70
C ILE A 143 -12.28 -11.19 7.60
N ARG A 144 -12.01 -10.00 7.04
CA ARG A 144 -11.39 -8.88 7.75
C ARG A 144 -12.20 -8.45 8.98
N CYS A 145 -13.51 -8.33 8.85
CA CYS A 145 -14.35 -7.95 9.98
C CYS A 145 -14.59 -9.10 10.96
N GLY A 146 -14.47 -10.35 10.51
CA GLY A 146 -14.45 -11.53 11.38
C GLY A 146 -13.20 -11.61 12.26
N ASP A 147 -12.03 -11.22 11.72
CA ASP A 147 -10.76 -11.21 12.45
C ASP A 147 -10.69 -10.07 13.48
N LYS A 148 -11.26 -8.91 13.16
CA LYS A 148 -11.18 -7.70 14.00
C LYS A 148 -12.02 -7.78 15.28
N SER A 149 -11.44 -7.38 16.42
CA SER A 149 -12.16 -7.15 17.68
C SER A 149 -12.88 -5.80 17.72
N VAL A 150 -12.29 -4.77 17.12
CA VAL A 150 -12.78 -3.39 17.24
C VAL A 150 -14.08 -3.16 16.48
N ARG A 151 -14.98 -2.38 17.09
CA ARG A 151 -16.24 -1.91 16.51
C ARG A 151 -16.40 -0.44 16.92
N ALA A 152 -17.02 0.35 16.06
CA ALA A 152 -17.35 1.74 16.37
C ALA A 152 -18.87 1.88 16.46
N SER A 153 -19.40 2.39 17.56
CA SER A 153 -20.86 2.49 17.79
C SER A 153 -21.53 3.63 17.02
N SER A 154 -20.72 4.59 16.56
CA SER A 154 -21.14 5.79 15.86
C SER A 154 -20.03 6.32 14.94
N ALA A 155 -20.40 7.13 13.96
CA ALA A 155 -19.43 7.77 13.08
C ALA A 155 -18.45 8.70 13.83
N SER A 156 -18.88 9.31 14.93
CA SER A 156 -18.02 10.18 15.76
C SER A 156 -16.83 9.46 16.39
N GLU A 157 -16.94 8.16 16.66
CA GLU A 157 -15.83 7.37 17.20
C GLU A 157 -14.71 7.14 16.16
N LEU A 158 -15.01 7.31 14.87
CA LEU A 158 -14.03 7.18 13.79
C LEU A 158 -13.33 8.51 13.48
N VAL A 159 -13.81 9.65 13.97
CA VAL A 159 -13.20 10.97 13.71
C VAL A 159 -11.71 11.00 14.11
N PRO A 160 -11.30 10.55 15.31
CA PRO A 160 -9.88 10.51 15.67
C PRO A 160 -9.04 9.60 14.75
N VAL A 161 -9.65 8.57 14.16
CA VAL A 161 -8.98 7.68 13.22
C VAL A 161 -8.69 8.43 11.92
N TYR A 162 -9.66 9.17 11.37
CA TYR A 162 -9.45 9.98 10.18
C TYR A 162 -8.41 11.09 10.41
N ASP A 163 -8.43 11.73 11.58
CA ASP A 163 -7.43 12.74 11.94
C ASP A 163 -6.01 12.14 11.96
N GLU A 164 -5.85 10.95 12.54
CA GLU A 164 -4.56 10.25 12.57
C GLU A 164 -4.11 9.80 11.17
N LEU A 165 -5.02 9.32 10.33
CA LEU A 165 -4.71 8.98 8.93
C LEU A 165 -4.23 10.22 8.16
N GLY A 166 -4.93 11.35 8.29
CA GLY A 166 -4.55 12.61 7.66
C GLY A 166 -3.23 13.17 8.19
N ARG A 167 -2.91 12.95 9.47
CA ARG A 167 -1.62 13.34 10.07
C ARG A 167 -0.47 12.49 9.55
N ARG A 168 -0.71 11.20 9.25
CA ARG A 168 0.30 10.27 8.75
C ARG A 168 0.54 10.39 7.25
N SER A 169 -0.51 10.61 6.48
CA SER A 169 -0.41 10.82 5.03
C SER A 169 -1.30 11.98 4.61
N LYS A 170 -0.64 13.08 4.23
CA LYS A 170 -1.31 14.26 3.68
C LYS A 170 -1.94 13.94 2.33
N TRP A 171 -1.28 13.12 1.52
CA TRP A 171 -1.65 12.93 0.12
C TRP A 171 -2.82 11.98 -0.05
N LEU A 172 -2.84 10.85 0.67
CA LEU A 172 -3.77 9.75 0.41
C LEU A 172 -4.20 9.01 1.70
N GLY A 173 -4.06 9.61 2.89
CA GLY A 173 -4.31 8.92 4.17
C GLY A 173 -5.72 8.38 4.37
N ASP A 174 -6.74 9.09 3.93
CA ASP A 174 -8.15 8.67 3.94
C ASP A 174 -8.54 7.73 2.79
N ALA A 175 -7.65 7.45 1.82
CA ALA A 175 -7.95 6.57 0.68
C ALA A 175 -8.18 5.10 1.12
N VAL A 176 -7.80 4.75 2.35
CA VAL A 176 -8.00 3.42 2.97
C VAL A 176 -9.20 3.35 3.91
N SER A 177 -10.02 4.42 3.99
CA SER A 177 -11.07 4.55 5.01
C SER A 177 -12.11 3.44 4.97
N ASN A 178 -12.48 2.97 3.77
CA ASN A 178 -13.43 1.88 3.59
C ASN A 178 -13.00 0.59 4.32
N MET A 179 -11.69 0.34 4.40
CA MET A 179 -11.12 -0.90 4.96
C MET A 179 -11.48 -1.15 6.43
N PHE A 180 -11.88 -0.14 7.19
CA PHE A 180 -12.36 -0.31 8.57
C PHE A 180 -13.79 0.17 8.81
N GLN A 181 -14.34 1.02 7.94
CA GLN A 181 -15.72 1.46 8.01
C GLN A 181 -16.70 0.29 7.94
N ASP A 182 -16.46 -0.66 7.02
CA ASP A 182 -17.31 -1.85 6.86
C ASP A 182 -17.38 -2.68 8.13
N CYS A 183 -16.28 -2.71 8.89
CA CYS A 183 -16.17 -3.49 10.12
C CYS A 183 -16.78 -2.79 11.33
N ALA A 184 -16.95 -1.46 11.30
CA ALA A 184 -17.41 -0.66 12.43
C ALA A 184 -18.71 -1.20 13.05
N GLN A 185 -19.65 -1.64 12.21
CA GLN A 185 -20.97 -2.14 12.60
C GLN A 185 -21.19 -3.62 12.23
N TRP A 186 -20.10 -4.37 12.00
CA TRP A 186 -20.20 -5.79 11.65
C TRP A 186 -20.81 -6.60 12.80
N ARG A 187 -21.94 -7.25 12.52
CA ARG A 187 -22.88 -7.73 13.56
C ARG A 187 -22.58 -9.08 14.18
N PHE A 188 -21.71 -9.89 13.56
CA PHE A 188 -21.34 -11.18 14.11
C PHE A 188 -19.85 -11.23 14.45
N GLN A 189 -19.52 -12.11 15.39
CA GLN A 189 -18.16 -12.41 15.80
C GLN A 189 -17.78 -13.78 15.21
N ALA A 190 -16.57 -13.87 14.65
CA ALA A 190 -16.06 -15.15 14.17
C ALA A 190 -15.82 -16.09 15.37
N LYS A 191 -16.20 -17.37 15.25
CA LYS A 191 -16.04 -18.36 16.33
C LYS A 191 -14.57 -18.68 16.64
N GLU A 192 -13.72 -18.64 15.63
CA GLU A 192 -12.32 -19.08 15.70
C GLU A 192 -11.36 -17.90 15.48
N ARG A 193 -11.75 -16.71 15.95
CA ARG A 193 -10.92 -15.51 15.88
C ARG A 193 -9.62 -15.74 16.66
N TYR A 194 -8.49 -15.38 16.08
CA TYR A 194 -7.20 -15.47 16.76
C TYR A 194 -7.09 -14.37 17.84
N GLU A 195 -6.80 -14.77 19.08
CA GLU A 195 -6.67 -13.86 20.23
C GLU A 195 -5.25 -13.88 20.83
N GLY A 196 -4.28 -14.50 20.15
CA GLY A 196 -2.89 -14.52 20.59
C GLY A 196 -2.21 -13.15 20.43
N ASP A 197 -1.16 -12.94 21.19
CA ASP A 197 -0.47 -11.64 21.33
C ASP A 197 0.65 -11.40 20.31
N PHE A 198 0.92 -12.37 19.43
CA PHE A 198 2.04 -12.35 18.48
C PHE A 198 3.41 -12.10 19.14
N SER A 199 3.61 -12.53 20.40
CA SER A 199 4.84 -12.27 21.14
C SER A 199 5.61 -13.55 21.45
N ASN A 200 6.94 -13.43 21.50
CA ASN A 200 7.86 -14.49 21.94
C ASN A 200 7.67 -15.85 21.24
N ILE A 201 7.34 -15.82 19.95
CA ILE A 201 7.09 -17.01 19.14
C ILE A 201 8.42 -17.60 18.71
N ARG A 202 8.66 -18.85 19.10
CA ARG A 202 9.78 -19.65 18.59
C ARG A 202 9.30 -20.56 17.48
N THR A 203 9.95 -20.52 16.32
CA THR A 203 9.70 -21.43 15.19
C THR A 203 10.88 -22.39 15.00
N LYS A 204 10.69 -23.45 14.21
CA LYS A 204 11.75 -24.44 13.94
C LYS A 204 12.93 -23.81 13.18
N THR A 205 12.64 -23.00 12.16
CA THR A 205 13.61 -22.13 11.50
C THR A 205 13.15 -20.68 11.66
N PRO A 206 14.04 -19.73 11.93
CA PRO A 206 13.63 -18.34 12.09
C PRO A 206 12.99 -17.78 10.82
N LEU A 207 12.01 -16.89 10.98
CA LEU A 207 11.28 -16.29 9.86
C LEU A 207 12.13 -15.25 9.12
N LEU A 208 11.92 -15.17 7.81
CA LEU A 208 12.37 -14.05 6.99
C LEU A 208 11.17 -13.14 6.68
N PHE A 209 11.20 -11.91 7.19
CA PHE A 209 10.25 -10.86 6.82
C PHE A 209 10.85 -10.01 5.71
N ILE A 210 10.02 -9.60 4.75
CA ILE A 210 10.40 -8.66 3.69
C ILE A 210 9.44 -7.47 3.76
N GLY A 211 10.02 -6.27 3.86
CA GLY A 211 9.28 -5.02 3.80
C GLY A 211 9.93 -4.09 2.79
N ASN A 212 9.12 -3.44 1.96
CA ASN A 212 9.64 -2.43 1.05
C ASN A 212 9.76 -1.08 1.77
N SER A 213 10.80 -0.30 1.44
CA SER A 213 10.98 1.07 1.95
C SER A 213 9.75 1.96 1.68
N PHE A 214 9.13 1.79 0.51
CA PHE A 214 8.02 2.61 0.03
C PHE A 214 6.83 1.74 -0.43
N ASP A 215 6.37 0.84 0.46
CA ASP A 215 5.12 0.08 0.30
C ASP A 215 3.92 0.93 0.79
N PRO A 216 2.96 1.32 -0.06
CA PRO A 216 1.81 2.14 0.35
C PRO A 216 0.72 1.35 1.14
N SER A 217 0.90 0.05 1.38
CA SER A 217 -0.07 -0.83 2.04
C SER A 217 0.50 -1.53 3.28
N THR A 218 1.70 -2.07 3.17
CA THR A 218 2.37 -2.83 4.24
C THR A 218 3.76 -2.26 4.46
N PRO A 219 3.87 -1.07 5.08
CA PRO A 219 5.12 -0.34 5.16
C PRO A 219 6.18 -1.13 5.94
N LEU A 220 7.46 -0.88 5.66
CA LEU A 220 8.60 -1.56 6.32
C LEU A 220 8.48 -1.61 7.85
N VAL A 221 7.95 -0.56 8.47
CA VAL A 221 7.73 -0.50 9.93
C VAL A 221 6.83 -1.62 10.44
N SER A 222 5.84 -2.07 9.65
CA SER A 222 4.98 -3.19 10.01
C SER A 222 5.73 -4.52 9.98
N ALA A 223 6.64 -4.73 9.02
CA ALA A 223 7.54 -5.88 9.00
C ALA A 223 8.49 -5.88 10.21
N GLN A 224 9.04 -4.72 10.56
CA GLN A 224 9.89 -4.54 11.74
C GLN A 224 9.14 -4.84 13.03
N ASN A 225 7.94 -4.28 13.20
CA ASN A 225 7.09 -4.52 14.36
C ASN A 225 6.75 -6.00 14.51
N MET A 226 6.34 -6.67 13.43
CA MET A 226 6.01 -8.10 13.48
C MET A 226 7.22 -8.97 13.77
N SER A 227 8.40 -8.64 13.22
CA SER A 227 9.63 -9.40 13.47
C SER A 227 10.01 -9.43 14.96
N THR A 228 9.71 -8.38 15.74
CA THR A 228 9.97 -8.37 17.19
C THR A 228 9.25 -9.49 17.97
N GLY A 229 8.15 -10.01 17.42
CA GLY A 229 7.38 -11.09 18.00
C GLY A 229 7.96 -12.49 17.77
N PHE A 230 8.92 -12.65 16.86
CA PHE A 230 9.45 -13.94 16.44
C PHE A 230 10.94 -14.05 16.75
N GLN A 231 11.31 -15.04 17.57
CA GLN A 231 12.69 -15.29 17.99
C GLN A 231 13.58 -15.51 16.78
N ASP A 232 14.75 -14.86 16.80
CA ASP A 232 15.81 -14.95 15.79
C ASP A 232 15.38 -14.57 14.36
N SER A 233 14.18 -14.02 14.18
CA SER A 233 13.70 -13.60 12.86
C SER A 233 14.49 -12.42 12.33
N ILE A 234 14.48 -12.24 11.00
CA ILE A 234 15.18 -11.15 10.34
C ILE A 234 14.25 -10.41 9.38
N VAL A 235 14.47 -9.11 9.26
CA VAL A 235 13.82 -8.26 8.25
C VAL A 235 14.82 -7.96 7.15
N LEU A 236 14.46 -8.32 5.92
CA LEU A 236 15.06 -7.79 4.71
C LEU A 236 14.35 -6.50 4.34
N GLN A 237 15.11 -5.41 4.21
CA GLN A 237 14.61 -4.19 3.59
C GLN A 237 14.80 -4.29 2.07
N HIS A 238 13.69 -4.31 1.35
CA HIS A 238 13.69 -4.14 -0.10
C HIS A 238 13.57 -2.63 -0.40
N ASN A 239 14.59 -2.00 -0.94
CA ASN A 239 14.62 -0.54 -1.13
C ASN A 239 13.84 -0.06 -2.36
N GLY A 240 12.63 -0.58 -2.52
CA GLY A 240 11.75 -0.33 -3.65
C GLY A 240 10.43 0.30 -3.27
N TYR A 241 9.65 0.57 -4.31
CA TYR A 241 8.30 1.10 -4.27
C TYR A 241 7.28 0.04 -4.62
N GLY A 242 6.03 0.28 -4.23
CA GLY A 242 4.92 -0.62 -4.51
C GLY A 242 4.75 -1.70 -3.45
N HIS A 243 3.66 -2.44 -3.58
CA HIS A 243 3.26 -3.45 -2.63
C HIS A 243 3.90 -4.81 -2.96
N LEU A 244 4.56 -5.43 -1.99
CA LEU A 244 5.39 -6.63 -2.14
C LEU A 244 6.69 -6.37 -2.90
N SER A 245 7.74 -7.15 -2.59
CA SER A 245 9.07 -6.98 -3.18
C SER A 245 9.16 -7.32 -4.67
N LEU A 246 8.20 -8.08 -5.20
CA LEU A 246 8.17 -8.51 -6.59
C LEU A 246 7.77 -7.41 -7.58
N LEU A 247 7.13 -6.35 -7.09
CA LEU A 247 6.59 -5.27 -7.91
C LEU A 247 7.66 -4.30 -8.43
N GLN A 248 8.81 -4.27 -7.75
CA GLN A 248 10.03 -3.65 -8.26
C GLN A 248 11.21 -4.64 -8.13
N PRO A 249 11.36 -5.59 -9.07
CA PRO A 249 12.24 -6.74 -8.89
C PRO A 249 13.69 -6.39 -8.50
N SER A 250 14.26 -7.15 -7.57
CA SER A 250 15.67 -7.08 -7.17
C SER A 250 16.33 -8.46 -7.26
N ASN A 251 17.47 -8.55 -7.94
CA ASN A 251 18.27 -9.79 -7.96
C ASN A 251 18.79 -10.13 -6.56
N CYS A 252 19.18 -9.12 -5.77
CA CYS A 252 19.56 -9.29 -4.37
C CYS A 252 18.43 -9.93 -3.56
N THR A 253 17.20 -9.40 -3.63
CA THR A 253 16.05 -9.99 -2.90
C THR A 253 15.78 -11.43 -3.34
N LYS A 254 15.86 -11.72 -4.64
CA LYS A 254 15.68 -13.09 -5.16
C LYS A 254 16.75 -14.06 -4.63
N GLU A 255 18.01 -13.65 -4.62
CA GLU A 255 19.11 -14.47 -4.10
C GLU A 255 18.97 -14.74 -2.60
N VAL A 256 18.54 -13.73 -1.84
CA VAL A 256 18.24 -13.84 -0.42
C VAL A 256 17.15 -14.88 -0.16
N ILE A 257 16.02 -14.78 -0.86
CA ILE A 257 14.91 -15.74 -0.74
C ILE A 257 15.38 -17.14 -1.11
N GLY A 258 16.17 -17.27 -2.19
CA GLY A 258 16.73 -18.54 -2.64
C GLY A 258 17.63 -19.19 -1.58
N LYS A 259 18.60 -18.45 -1.05
CA LYS A 259 19.50 -18.93 0.02
C LYS A 259 18.73 -19.32 1.28
N TYR A 260 17.74 -18.52 1.67
CA TYR A 260 16.90 -18.85 2.82
C TYR A 260 16.22 -20.22 2.63
N PHE A 261 15.51 -20.44 1.52
CA PHE A 261 14.79 -21.69 1.31
C PHE A 261 15.71 -22.91 1.10
N VAL A 262 16.85 -22.74 0.41
CA VAL A 262 17.77 -23.85 0.08
C VAL A 262 18.70 -24.19 1.24
N GLU A 263 19.33 -23.19 1.84
CA GLU A 263 20.40 -23.38 2.84
C GLU A 263 19.90 -23.21 4.27
N GLY A 264 18.78 -22.50 4.48
CA GLY A 264 18.32 -22.09 5.81
C GLY A 264 19.15 -20.94 6.40
N THR A 265 20.02 -20.33 5.61
CA THR A 265 20.91 -19.24 6.03
C THR A 265 20.13 -17.94 6.13
N LEU A 266 20.25 -17.26 7.26
CA LEU A 266 19.75 -15.89 7.45
C LEU A 266 20.82 -14.87 7.01
N LEU A 267 20.34 -13.68 6.67
CA LEU A 267 21.16 -12.57 6.18
C LEU A 267 21.88 -11.91 7.36
N GLU A 268 22.83 -11.03 7.07
CA GLU A 268 23.32 -10.08 8.07
C GLU A 268 22.17 -9.12 8.45
N PRO A 269 21.93 -8.88 9.76
CA PRO A 269 20.96 -7.89 10.20
C PRO A 269 21.19 -6.52 9.55
N GLY A 270 20.12 -5.90 9.04
CA GLY A 270 20.21 -4.62 8.33
C GLY A 270 20.58 -4.73 6.85
N THR A 271 20.56 -5.93 6.26
CA THR A 271 20.69 -6.10 4.80
C THR A 271 19.61 -5.30 4.07
N VAL A 272 20.05 -4.51 3.08
CA VAL A 272 19.19 -3.74 2.17
C VAL A 272 19.44 -4.23 0.74
N CYS A 273 18.37 -4.53 0.01
CA CYS A 273 18.44 -4.91 -1.41
C CYS A 273 17.84 -3.82 -2.30
N GLU A 274 18.61 -3.35 -3.27
CA GLU A 274 18.18 -2.34 -4.24
C GLU A 274 17.39 -2.98 -5.41
N PRO A 275 16.36 -2.30 -5.95
CA PRO A 275 15.70 -2.71 -7.17
C PRO A 275 16.64 -2.72 -8.39
N ASN A 276 16.35 -3.58 -9.36
CA ASN A 276 17.17 -3.74 -10.57
C ASN A 276 17.10 -2.53 -11.52
N ALA A 277 16.01 -1.77 -11.47
CA ALA A 277 15.71 -0.70 -12.41
C ALA A 277 15.07 0.50 -11.71
N PRO A 278 15.28 1.72 -12.24
CA PRO A 278 14.60 2.91 -11.75
C PRO A 278 13.09 2.85 -12.03
N LEU A 279 12.35 3.71 -11.37
CA LEU A 279 10.93 3.94 -11.65
C LEU A 279 10.73 4.42 -13.09
N PHE A 280 9.57 4.11 -13.68
CA PHE A 280 9.23 4.45 -15.08
C PHE A 280 10.19 3.87 -16.15
N ALA A 281 11.03 2.89 -15.79
CA ALA A 281 11.78 2.12 -16.79
C ALA A 281 10.81 1.34 -17.68
N THR A 282 11.06 1.31 -18.99
CA THR A 282 10.38 0.38 -19.90
C THR A 282 10.77 -1.03 -19.51
N ALA A 283 9.81 -1.97 -19.53
CA ALA A 283 10.14 -3.39 -19.41
C ALA A 283 11.06 -3.75 -20.57
N GLY A 284 12.33 -4.05 -20.26
CA GLY A 284 13.31 -4.57 -21.21
C GLY A 284 13.03 -6.01 -21.58
#